data_AF-A0AA39NYL4-F1
#
_entry.id   AF-A0AA39NYL4-F1
#
_cell.length_a   1.000
_cell.length_b   1.000
_cell.length_c   1.000
_cell.angle_alpha   90.00
_cell.angle_beta   90.00
_cell.angle_gamma   90.00
#
_symmetry.space_group_name_H-M   'P 1'
#
loop_
_entity.id
_entity.type
_entity.pdbx_description
1 polymer ?
#
loop_
_entity_poly.entity_id
_entity_poly.type
_entity_poly.pdbx_seq_one_letter_code
_entity_poly.pdbx_strand_id
1 'polypeptide(L)' 'MCRRRQVRNIYIRCGHAFSLPEEYIRCEQSNCKFSLFHPASCKPPACLQTCWQYRRFPEQYSPRLDSYCPACTSQIN' A
#
# COMPACT_ATOMS: atom_id res chain seq x y z
N MET A 1 -10.27 11.98 8.25
CA MET A 1 -10.40 12.15 6.78
C MET A 1 -10.03 10.84 6.10
N CYS A 2 -11.02 10.06 5.64
CA CYS A 2 -10.81 8.87 4.81
C CYS A 2 -10.21 9.27 3.45
N ARG A 3 -9.29 8.49 2.90
CA ARG A 3 -8.66 8.79 1.61
C ARG A 3 -8.54 7.55 0.74
N ARG A 4 -8.63 7.76 -0.58
CA ARG A 4 -8.42 6.72 -1.60
C ARG A 4 -6.93 6.64 -1.89
N ARG A 5 -6.38 5.43 -1.98
CA ARG A 5 -5.03 5.17 -2.48
C ARG A 5 -5.09 4.39 -3.78
N GLN A 6 -4.12 4.61 -4.66
CA GLN A 6 -3.88 3.76 -5.82
C GLN A 6 -2.58 2.98 -5.60
N VAL A 7 -2.69 1.65 -5.63
CA VAL A 7 -1.53 0.76 -5.50
C VAL A 7 -1.10 0.29 -6.88
N ARG A 8 0.21 0.34 -7.16
CA ARG A 8 0.79 -0.12 -8.42
C ARG A 8 1.94 -1.07 -8.15
N ASN A 9 1.65 -2.37 -8.15
CA ASN A 9 2.66 -3.39 -7.92
C ASN A 9 3.65 -3.43 -9.08
N ILE A 10 4.95 -3.37 -8.78
CA ILE A 10 6.03 -3.50 -9.77
C ILE A 10 6.63 -4.90 -9.61
N TYR A 11 6.45 -5.76 -10.60
CA TYR A 11 6.91 -7.14 -10.60
C TYR A 11 8.31 -7.21 -11.21
N ILE A 12 9.35 -7.39 -10.39
CA ILE A 12 10.73 -7.26 -10.86
C ILE A 12 11.19 -8.43 -11.74
N ARG A 13 10.53 -9.59 -11.68
CA ARG A 13 10.88 -10.75 -12.53
C ARG A 13 10.48 -10.59 -14.00
N CYS A 14 9.51 -9.71 -14.29
CA CYS A 14 9.09 -9.42 -15.66
C CYS A 14 9.09 -7.93 -16.00
N GLY A 15 9.43 -7.04 -15.06
CA GLY A 15 9.42 -5.58 -15.26
C GLY A 15 8.03 -4.97 -15.38
N HIS A 16 6.96 -5.75 -15.32
CA HIS A 16 5.60 -5.25 -15.48
C HIS A 16 5.09 -4.54 -14.24
N ALA A 17 4.30 -3.50 -14.48
CA ALA A 17 3.58 -2.79 -13.44
C ALA A 17 2.09 -3.07 -13.55
N PHE A 18 1.46 -3.43 -12.43
CA PHE A 18 0.03 -3.73 -12.36
C PHE A 18 -0.65 -2.78 -11.37
N SER A 19 -1.59 -1.98 -11.87
CA SER A 19 -2.41 -1.11 -11.03
C SER A 19 -3.54 -1.92 -10.40
N LEU A 20 -3.61 -1.91 -9.08
CA LEU A 20 -4.74 -2.47 -8.34
C LEU A 20 -5.92 -1.49 -8.34
N PRO A 21 -7.15 -1.97 -8.09
CA PRO A 21 -8.28 -1.11 -7.82
C PRO A 21 -7.96 -0.13 -6.69
N GLU A 22 -8.62 1.02 -6.72
CA GLU A 22 -8.49 2.00 -5.66
C GLU A 22 -8.97 1.43 -4.33
N GLU A 23 -8.16 1.58 -3.29
CA GLU A 23 -8.50 1.12 -1.95
C GLU A 23 -8.98 2.29 -1.10
N TYR A 24 -10.10 2.10 -0.43
CA TYR A 24 -10.65 3.06 0.51
C TYR A 24 -10.03 2.85 1.89
N ILE A 25 -9.19 3.79 2.33
CA ILE A 25 -8.57 3.72 3.66
C ILE A 25 -9.51 4.39 4.68
N ARG A 26 -10.04 3.57 5.58
CA ARG A 26 -10.84 4.04 6.73
C ARG A 26 -9.90 4.57 7.80
N CYS A 27 -9.88 5.89 7.98
CA CYS A 27 -8.99 6.54 8.94
C CYS A 27 -9.39 6.33 10.41
N GLU A 28 -10.48 5.64 10.68
CA GLU A 28 -10.90 5.26 12.04
C GLU A 28 -10.22 3.97 12.53
N GLN A 29 -9.42 3.30 11.70
CA GLN A 29 -8.69 2.12 12.15
C GLN A 29 -7.48 2.48 13.03
N SER A 30 -7.16 1.63 14.01
CA SER A 30 -6.00 1.80 14.91
C SER A 30 -4.64 1.73 14.20
N ASN A 31 -4.60 1.21 12.98
CA ASN A 31 -3.41 1.19 12.12
C ASN A 31 -3.25 2.47 11.30
N CYS A 32 -4.07 3.50 11.47
CA CYS A 32 -3.89 4.80 10.82
C CYS A 32 -3.26 5.80 11.78
N LYS A 33 -2.12 6.40 11.42
CA LYS A 33 -1.38 7.35 12.27
C LYS A 33 -2.20 8.57 12.71
N PHE A 34 -3.22 8.93 11.92
CA PHE A 34 -4.11 10.07 12.19
C PHE A 34 -5.45 9.66 12.81
N SER A 35 -5.64 8.37 13.09
CA SER A 35 -6.85 7.89 13.77
C SER A 35 -6.85 8.34 15.22
N LEU A 36 -8.03 8.70 15.73
CA LEU A 36 -8.25 8.91 17.16
C LEU A 36 -8.05 7.63 17.98
N PHE A 37 -8.17 6.46 17.34
CA PHE A 37 -7.97 5.15 17.95
C PHE A 37 -6.55 4.61 17.78
N HIS A 38 -5.62 5.42 17.26
CA HIS A 38 -4.24 5.01 17.09
C HIS A 38 -3.54 4.91 18.46
N PRO A 39 -2.93 3.77 18.81
CA PRO A 39 -2.33 3.59 20.13
C PRO A 39 -1.15 4.55 20.33
N ALA A 40 -1.12 5.22 21.48
CA ALA A 40 -0.04 6.15 21.83
C ALA A 40 1.34 5.46 21.92
N SER A 41 1.35 4.15 22.18
CA SER A 41 2.53 3.29 22.22
C SER A 41 3.09 2.92 20.83
N CYS A 42 2.31 3.08 19.76
CA CYS A 42 2.80 2.84 18.40
C CYS A 42 3.67 4.02 17.93
N LYS A 43 4.99 3.80 17.92
CA LYS A 43 6.02 4.79 17.62
C LYS A 43 6.89 4.37 16.43
N PRO A 44 7.62 5.31 15.80
CA PRO A 44 8.67 4.98 14.84
C PRO A 44 9.74 4.06 15.46
N PRO A 45 10.37 3.17 14.67
CA PRO A 45 10.25 3.01 13.22
C PRO A 45 9.06 2.14 12.77
N ALA A 46 8.56 1.26 13.64
CA ALA A 46 7.52 0.28 13.33
C ALA A 46 6.26 0.95 12.76
N CYS A 47 5.77 2.02 13.40
CA CYS A 47 4.61 2.79 12.93
C CYS A 47 4.73 3.25 11.47
N LEU A 48 5.93 3.68 11.03
CA LEU A 48 6.13 4.16 9.66
C LEU A 48 6.07 3.04 8.61
N GLN A 49 6.34 1.81 9.03
CA GLN A 49 6.32 0.62 8.16
C GLN A 49 4.96 -0.06 8.16
N THR A 50 4.25 -0.08 9.30
CA THR A 50 3.03 -0.87 9.48
C THR A 50 1.75 -0.05 9.46
N CYS A 51 1.81 1.27 9.73
CA CYS A 51 0.63 2.12 9.84
C CYS A 51 0.43 3.02 8.62
N TRP A 52 -0.83 3.33 8.33
CA TRP A 52 -1.21 4.31 7.32
C TRP A 52 -0.71 5.69 7.69
N GLN A 53 -0.01 6.32 6.75
CA GLN A 53 0.50 7.69 6.86
C GLN A 53 0.23 8.44 5.56
N TYR A 54 -0.05 9.75 5.65
CA TYR A 54 -0.26 10.59 4.49
C TYR A 54 1.07 10.69 3.75
N ARG A 55 1.12 10.10 2.55
CA ARG A 55 2.18 10.38 1.59
C ARG A 55 1.65 11.50 0.69
N ARG A 56 2.52 12.44 0.29
CA ARG A 56 2.11 13.64 -0.47
C ARG A 56 1.30 13.21 -1.71
N PHE A 57 0.24 13.95 -2.03
CA PHE A 57 -0.61 13.67 -3.18
C PHE A 57 0.17 13.87 -4.50
N PRO A 58 -0.04 13.01 -5.53
CA PRO A 58 -0.92 11.83 -5.57
C PRO A 58 -0.34 10.62 -4.81
N GLU A 59 -1.16 9.94 -3.99
CA GLU A 59 -0.76 8.73 -3.25
C GLU A 59 -0.60 7.53 -4.20
N GLN A 60 0.54 7.46 -4.88
CA GLN A 60 0.98 6.26 -5.58
C GLN A 60 1.83 5.42 -4.64
N TYR A 61 1.31 4.28 -4.20
CA TYR A 61 2.08 3.26 -3.50
C TYR A 61 2.51 2.20 -4.49
N SER A 62 3.81 2.16 -4.81
CA SER A 62 4.36 1.26 -5.82
C SER A 62 5.34 0.26 -5.20
N PRO A 63 4.86 -0.79 -4.50
CA PRO A 63 5.73 -1.81 -3.95
C PRO A 63 6.42 -2.60 -5.06
N ARG A 64 7.69 -2.97 -4.83
CA ARG A 64 8.45 -3.87 -5.70
C ARG A 64 8.32 -5.29 -5.18
N LEU A 65 7.76 -6.17 -6.00
CA LEU A 65 7.50 -7.58 -5.68
C LEU A 65 8.45 -8.47 -6.48
N ASP A 66 9.19 -9.36 -5.80
CA ASP A 66 10.01 -10.40 -6.44
C ASP A 66 9.16 -11.58 -6.92
N SER A 67 8.27 -11.30 -7.86
CA SER A 67 7.37 -12.29 -8.46
C SER A 67 7.03 -11.92 -9.90
N TYR A 68 6.40 -12.84 -10.64
CA TYR A 68 5.79 -12.55 -11.93
C TYR A 68 4.42 -11.91 -11.75
N CYS A 69 4.03 -11.04 -12.68
CA CYS A 69 2.68 -10.46 -12.69
C CYS A 69 1.63 -11.52 -13.07
N PRO A 70 0.34 -11.33 -12.71
CA PRO A 70 -0.72 -12.30 -13.01
C PRO A 70 -0.79 -12.71 -14.48
N ALA A 71 -0.60 -11.76 -15.40
CA ALA A 71 -0.60 -12.04 -16.84
C ALA A 71 0.54 -12.98 -17.27
N CYS A 72 1.75 -12.80 -16.74
CA CYS A 72 2.89 -13.68 -17.02
C CYS A 72 2.73 -15.05 -16.36
N THR A 73 2.19 -15.11 -15.14
CA THR A 73 1.93 -16.39 -14.46
C THR A 73 0.93 -17.25 -15.23
N SER A 74 -0.11 -16.64 -15.81
CA SER A 74 -1.10 -17.35 -16.64
C SER A 74 -0.55 -17.86 -17.98
N GLN A 75 0.64 -17.43 -18.40
CA GLN A 75 1.31 -17.88 -19.63
C GLN A 75 2.33 -19.00 -19.38
N ILE A 76 2.59 -19.36 -18.12
CA ILE A 76 3.56 -20.37 -17.69
C ILE A 76 2.85 -21.69 -17.29
N ASN A 77 1.52 -21.79 -17.48
CA ASN A 77 0.76 -23.04 -17.43
C ASN A 77 0.40 -23.49 -18.85
#